data_AF-A0A4Q4ZRM8-F1
#
_entry.id   AF-A0A4Q4ZRM8-F1
#
_cell.length_a   1.000
_cell.length_b   1.000
_cell.length_c   1.000
_cell.angle_alpha   90.00
_cell.angle_beta   90.00
_cell.angle_gamma   90.00
#
_symmetry.space_group_name_H-M   'P 1'
#
loop_
_entity.id
_entity.type
_entity.pdbx_description
1 polymer ?
#
loop_
_entity_poly.entity_id
_entity_poly.type
_entity_poly.pdbx_seq_one_letter_code
_entity_poly.pdbx_strand_id
1 'polypeptide(L)'
;MATEVSSSSSSKLGSGASVGGICPFCPPYWRTRERTPPEERASHLRFIEDHVIPNVGPRPASLDVVYVVSHFGSSTFEASINLNDMGKPCVRFTFEPHGPLANSAAATAPPTQGYPYKQVLGIADAVRVDLRWFNELAAEFFLSSEQEVAAVKAMMPPNLARVPQYYIALDLNGGRRQMKVYFCPLIKQMTTGMNSDEATFNVLNRLDPGFAAPLKAKGDFRATCPEPLAIQMIGIDCVAPEAGARVKLYTRTESNAWDNIRHHVTLGGRRNDETTLKGLEILGEIWNLLLDEPEATADSSVSKSVNDPTNIWHTGIIYSWEVQPSKDLPDVKVYVPLWQYSRSNRAIAGNLEEVFRKQGWSWGTDGTYRKSVVDAFGEGAVSDGTPIVFTHLSFSFSKKGTYISSYLAPPCVTT
;
A
#
# COMPACT_ATOMS: atom_id res chain seq x y z
N MET A 1 -32.17 59.36 15.48
CA MET A 1 -31.68 60.65 14.96
C MET A 1 -30.22 60.78 15.34
N ALA A 2 -29.42 61.33 14.42
CA ALA A 2 -27.97 61.55 14.40
C ALA A 2 -27.11 60.31 14.04
N THR A 3 -26.64 60.13 12.79
CA THR A 3 -25.50 60.76 12.02
C THR A 3 -24.13 60.45 12.64
N GLU A 4 -23.38 59.50 12.07
CA GLU A 4 -22.32 59.64 11.03
C GLU A 4 -20.96 60.05 11.60
N VAL A 5 -19.92 59.21 11.41
CA VAL A 5 -18.59 59.59 10.89
C VAL A 5 -17.92 58.35 10.27
N SER A 6 -17.45 58.51 9.04
CA SER A 6 -16.60 57.60 8.26
C SER A 6 -15.13 57.62 8.70
N SER A 7 -14.41 56.51 8.54
CA SER A 7 -13.00 56.56 8.06
C SER A 7 -12.54 55.21 7.52
N SER A 8 -12.09 55.23 6.27
CA SER A 8 -11.35 54.17 5.59
C SER A 8 -9.91 54.04 6.12
N SER A 9 -9.41 52.81 6.24
CA SER A 9 -8.00 52.52 5.95
C SER A 9 -7.78 51.04 5.66
N SER A 10 -7.29 50.79 4.45
CA SER A 10 -6.69 49.54 4.00
C SER A 10 -5.47 49.16 4.85
N SER A 11 -5.37 47.90 5.26
CA SER A 11 -4.08 47.29 5.60
C SER A 11 -3.94 45.95 4.89
N LYS A 12 -2.99 45.95 3.95
CA LYS A 12 -2.40 44.82 3.25
C LYS A 12 -2.18 43.63 4.19
N LEU A 13 -2.81 42.49 3.90
CA LEU A 13 -2.37 41.21 4.43
C LEU A 13 -1.09 40.85 3.68
N GLY A 14 0.03 41.03 4.38
CA GLY A 14 1.36 40.69 3.91
C GLY A 14 1.47 39.19 3.61
N SER A 15 1.89 38.91 2.39
CA SER A 15 2.58 37.68 2.01
C SER A 15 3.83 37.52 2.89
N GLY A 16 3.86 36.48 3.73
CA GLY A 16 5.05 36.20 4.54
C GLY A 16 4.76 35.40 5.80
N ALA A 17 4.44 34.12 5.64
CA ALA A 17 4.62 33.14 6.71
C ALA A 17 4.95 31.78 6.07
N SER A 18 6.25 31.56 5.85
CA SER A 18 6.77 30.22 5.59
C SER A 18 6.55 29.37 6.84
N VAL A 19 5.56 28.48 6.80
CA VAL A 19 5.35 27.48 7.86
C VAL A 19 6.44 26.42 7.70
N GLY A 20 7.54 26.63 8.41
CA GLY A 20 8.62 25.67 8.58
C GLY A 20 8.16 24.51 9.45
N GLY A 21 7.51 23.54 8.83
CA GLY A 21 7.20 22.23 9.40
C GLY A 21 6.97 21.29 8.24
N ILE A 22 7.73 20.19 8.17
CA ILE A 22 7.62 19.20 7.09
C ILE A 22 6.18 18.67 7.12
N CYS A 23 5.36 19.14 6.18
CA CYS A 23 4.06 18.56 5.91
C CYS A 23 4.33 17.14 5.37
N PRO A 24 3.87 16.06 6.05
CA PRO A 24 4.10 14.69 5.59
C PRO A 24 3.40 14.42 4.24
N PHE A 25 2.42 15.25 3.86
CA PHE A 25 1.78 15.27 2.54
C PHE A 25 2.58 15.96 1.46
N CYS A 26 3.74 16.50 1.83
CA CYS A 26 4.61 17.21 0.93
C CYS A 26 5.84 16.37 0.52
N PRO A 27 5.79 15.02 0.27
CA PRO A 27 6.98 14.19 0.23
C PRO A 27 8.04 14.79 -0.68
N PRO A 28 9.18 15.25 -0.14
CA PRO A 28 10.29 15.75 -0.94
C PRO A 28 10.78 14.80 -2.08
N TYR A 29 10.22 13.59 -2.23
CA TYR A 29 10.35 12.64 -3.37
C TYR A 29 10.27 13.33 -4.73
N TRP A 30 9.50 14.42 -4.83
CA TRP A 30 9.30 15.21 -6.06
C TRP A 30 10.40 16.23 -6.36
N ARG A 31 11.40 16.34 -5.48
CA ARG A 31 12.61 17.14 -5.69
C ARG A 31 13.73 16.34 -6.34
N THR A 32 13.55 15.04 -6.59
CA THR A 32 14.44 14.27 -7.47
C THR A 32 14.44 14.94 -8.85
N ARG A 33 15.54 15.63 -9.15
CA ARG A 33 15.54 16.86 -9.96
C ARG A 33 15.32 16.68 -11.47
N GLU A 34 15.02 15.50 -12.00
CA GLU A 34 15.31 15.28 -13.44
C GLU A 34 14.31 14.46 -14.28
N ARG A 35 13.14 14.01 -13.78
CA ARG A 35 12.31 13.08 -14.61
C ARG A 35 10.80 13.33 -14.72
N THR A 36 10.21 14.18 -13.87
CA THR A 36 8.79 14.59 -14.00
C THR A 36 8.72 16.08 -14.38
N PRO A 37 8.07 16.43 -15.49
CA PRO A 37 7.82 17.82 -15.89
C PRO A 37 7.24 18.67 -14.73
N PRO A 38 7.67 19.94 -14.57
CA PRO A 38 7.21 20.81 -13.48
C PRO A 38 5.68 20.96 -13.41
N GLU A 39 5.01 20.97 -14.57
CA GLU A 39 3.56 21.05 -14.71
C GLU A 39 2.82 19.81 -14.18
N GLU A 40 3.35 18.61 -14.45
CA GLU A 40 2.80 17.35 -13.96
C GLU A 40 2.96 17.29 -12.44
N ARG A 41 4.13 17.68 -11.92
CA ARG A 41 4.36 17.79 -10.49
C ARG A 41 3.38 18.76 -9.84
N ALA A 42 3.26 19.98 -10.36
CA ALA A 42 2.32 20.98 -9.82
C ALA A 42 0.86 20.52 -9.90
N SER A 43 0.50 19.75 -10.93
CA SER A 43 -0.81 19.11 -11.03
C SER A 43 -1.01 18.11 -9.88
N HIS A 44 -0.07 17.19 -9.65
CA HIS A 44 -0.20 16.18 -8.59
C HIS A 44 -0.24 16.79 -7.20
N LEU A 45 0.57 17.82 -6.94
CA LEU A 45 0.58 18.52 -5.65
C LEU A 45 -0.77 19.16 -5.34
N ARG A 46 -1.33 19.92 -6.29
CA ARG A 46 -2.67 20.52 -6.13
C ARG A 46 -3.73 19.47 -5.88
N PHE A 47 -3.70 18.36 -6.62
CA PHE A 47 -4.64 17.26 -6.38
C PHE A 47 -4.51 16.68 -4.96
N ILE A 48 -3.28 16.50 -4.45
CA ILE A 48 -3.06 16.01 -3.10
C ILE A 48 -3.62 17.01 -2.08
N GLU A 49 -3.31 18.30 -2.24
CA GLU A 49 -3.80 19.38 -1.38
C GLU A 49 -5.33 19.47 -1.36
N ASP A 50 -5.96 19.42 -2.53
CA ASP A 50 -7.40 19.65 -2.70
C ASP A 50 -8.26 18.41 -2.37
N HIS A 51 -7.75 17.19 -2.64
CA HIS A 51 -8.55 15.96 -2.58
C HIS A 51 -8.03 14.88 -1.63
N VAL A 52 -6.74 14.88 -1.27
CA VAL A 52 -6.16 13.85 -0.39
C VAL A 52 -6.05 14.35 1.05
N ILE A 53 -5.38 15.48 1.28
CA ILE A 53 -5.14 16.03 2.62
C ILE A 53 -6.45 16.19 3.44
N PRO A 54 -7.56 16.71 2.87
CA PRO A 54 -8.82 16.86 3.61
C PRO A 54 -9.39 15.53 4.12
N ASN A 55 -9.00 14.41 3.49
CA ASN A 55 -9.46 13.07 3.80
C ASN A 55 -8.50 12.29 4.69
N VAL A 56 -7.33 12.81 5.10
CA VAL A 56 -6.36 12.03 5.91
C VAL A 56 -6.57 12.20 7.41
N GLY A 57 -7.42 13.14 7.82
CA GLY A 57 -7.81 13.32 9.21
C GLY A 57 -6.81 14.14 10.02
N PRO A 58 -7.03 14.22 11.35
CA PRO A 58 -6.18 15.03 12.21
C PRO A 58 -4.77 14.47 12.27
N ARG A 59 -3.80 15.38 12.42
CA ARG A 59 -2.42 14.98 12.69
C ARG A 59 -2.38 14.17 13.99
N PRO A 60 -1.69 13.02 14.02
CA PRO A 60 -1.58 12.24 15.23
C PRO A 60 -0.88 12.99 16.37
N ALA A 61 -1.35 12.76 17.60
CA ALA A 61 -0.84 13.40 18.81
C ALA A 61 0.24 12.59 19.54
N SER A 62 0.36 11.28 19.26
CA SER A 62 1.37 10.40 19.86
C SER A 62 1.95 9.43 18.82
N LEU A 63 3.15 8.92 19.11
CA LEU A 63 3.79 7.81 18.39
C LEU A 63 3.30 6.43 18.88
N ASP A 64 2.63 6.37 20.03
CA ASP A 64 2.18 5.09 20.64
C ASP A 64 0.99 4.48 19.90
N VAL A 65 0.28 5.28 19.10
CA VAL A 65 -0.86 4.86 18.31
C VAL A 65 -0.38 4.34 16.96
N VAL A 66 -0.51 3.04 16.73
CA VAL A 66 -0.08 2.38 15.49
C VAL A 66 -1.27 2.24 14.53
N TYR A 67 -1.12 2.74 13.30
CA TYR A 67 -2.04 2.47 12.18
C TYR A 67 -1.50 1.34 11.32
N VAL A 68 -2.35 0.46 10.80
CA VAL A 68 -1.90 -0.70 10.00
C VAL A 68 -1.07 -0.32 8.77
N VAL A 69 -1.25 0.88 8.21
CA VAL A 69 -0.46 1.33 7.04
C VAL A 69 1.02 1.62 7.39
N SER A 70 1.32 1.80 8.68
CA SER A 70 2.67 2.01 9.20
C SER A 70 3.01 0.94 10.22
N HIS A 71 4.26 0.48 10.25
CA HIS A 71 4.68 -0.46 11.30
C HIS A 71 5.16 0.23 12.56
N PHE A 72 5.49 1.52 12.46
CA PHE A 72 5.93 2.34 13.57
C PHE A 72 5.33 3.74 13.48
N GLY A 73 4.93 4.28 14.62
CA GLY A 73 4.31 5.59 14.71
C GLY A 73 2.93 5.64 14.06
N SER A 74 2.46 6.87 13.87
CA SER A 74 1.06 7.16 13.61
C SER A 74 0.79 7.64 12.17
N SER A 75 1.65 7.27 11.22
CA SER A 75 1.42 7.62 9.81
C SER A 75 0.18 6.90 9.26
N THR A 76 -0.67 7.64 8.55
CA THR A 76 -1.84 7.15 7.83
C THR A 76 -1.60 7.18 6.31
N PHE A 77 -0.33 7.36 5.93
CA PHE A 77 0.16 7.54 4.57
C PHE A 77 1.43 6.71 4.34
N GLU A 78 1.53 6.10 3.17
CA GLU A 78 2.70 5.35 2.71
C GLU A 78 3.03 5.76 1.27
N ALA A 79 4.26 6.23 1.05
CA ALA A 79 4.78 6.53 -0.28
C ALA A 79 5.43 5.29 -0.87
N SER A 80 5.42 5.16 -2.20
CA SER A 80 6.23 4.16 -2.87
C SER A 80 6.72 4.61 -4.24
N ILE A 81 7.83 4.02 -4.68
CA ILE A 81 8.30 4.13 -6.06
C ILE A 81 8.23 2.78 -6.73
N ASN A 82 7.73 2.72 -7.95
CA ASN A 82 7.83 1.55 -8.82
C ASN A 82 8.98 1.77 -9.80
N LEU A 83 9.93 0.84 -9.81
CA LEU A 83 11.05 0.74 -10.73
C LEU A 83 10.90 -0.51 -11.58
N ASN A 84 11.26 -0.42 -12.86
CA ASN A 84 11.21 -1.56 -13.77
C ASN A 84 12.18 -1.38 -14.95
N ASP A 85 12.43 -2.48 -15.66
CA ASP A 85 13.42 -2.53 -16.75
C ASP A 85 13.13 -1.58 -17.92
N MET A 86 11.85 -1.42 -18.25
CA MET A 86 11.42 -0.86 -19.55
C MET A 86 10.72 0.50 -19.44
N GLY A 87 10.52 1.01 -18.23
CA GLY A 87 9.58 2.09 -17.95
C GLY A 87 10.16 3.20 -17.08
N LYS A 88 9.49 4.34 -17.10
CA LYS A 88 9.81 5.43 -16.18
C LYS A 88 9.43 5.03 -14.76
N PRO A 89 10.23 5.43 -13.75
CA PRO A 89 9.85 5.34 -12.37
C PRO A 89 8.46 5.96 -12.14
N CYS A 90 7.61 5.25 -11.39
CA CYS A 90 6.27 5.73 -11.08
C CYS A 90 6.16 5.94 -9.57
N VAL A 91 5.93 7.19 -9.17
CA VAL A 91 5.64 7.52 -7.76
C VAL A 91 4.20 7.16 -7.49
N ARG A 92 3.96 6.55 -6.34
CA ARG A 92 2.64 6.20 -5.87
C ARG A 92 2.53 6.53 -4.39
N PHE A 93 1.31 6.63 -3.91
CA PHE A 93 1.06 6.66 -2.49
C PHE A 93 -0.23 5.93 -2.18
N THR A 94 -0.30 5.41 -0.96
CA THR A 94 -1.49 4.83 -0.35
C THR A 94 -1.78 5.61 0.92
N PHE A 95 -3.04 5.85 1.22
CA PHE A 95 -3.42 6.44 2.49
C PHE A 95 -4.72 5.83 2.99
N GLU A 96 -4.89 5.86 4.30
CA GLU A 96 -6.13 5.50 4.96
C GLU A 96 -7.00 6.75 5.08
N PRO A 97 -8.19 6.83 4.47
CA PRO A 97 -9.04 7.97 4.69
C PRO A 97 -9.61 8.01 6.12
N HIS A 98 -9.72 9.23 6.64
CA HIS A 98 -10.35 9.62 7.89
C HIS A 98 -11.39 10.69 7.60
N GLY A 99 -12.37 10.84 8.49
CA GLY A 99 -13.34 11.92 8.41
C GLY A 99 -13.50 12.68 9.72
N PRO A 100 -14.17 13.84 9.69
CA PRO A 100 -14.46 14.64 10.88
C PRO A 100 -15.44 13.98 11.86
N LEU A 101 -15.82 12.71 11.66
CA LEU A 101 -16.68 11.97 12.58
C LEU A 101 -16.12 10.57 12.77
N ALA A 102 -15.26 10.43 13.78
CA ALA A 102 -14.99 9.16 14.41
C ALA A 102 -16.31 8.63 15.04
N ASN A 103 -17.06 7.85 14.26
CA ASN A 103 -17.91 6.74 14.70
C ASN A 103 -19.35 7.00 15.23
N SER A 104 -20.23 7.71 14.51
CA SER A 104 -21.69 7.54 14.74
C SER A 104 -22.56 7.61 13.48
N ALA A 105 -22.47 8.68 12.68
CA ALA A 105 -23.33 8.84 11.50
C ALA A 105 -23.05 7.82 10.37
N ALA A 106 -21.80 7.38 10.19
CA ALA A 106 -21.47 6.35 9.20
C ALA A 106 -22.01 4.96 9.59
N ALA A 107 -22.18 4.71 10.89
CA ALA A 107 -22.64 3.45 11.45
C ALA A 107 -24.16 3.29 11.37
N THR A 108 -24.90 4.20 10.75
CA THR A 108 -26.36 4.10 10.57
C THR A 108 -26.79 4.31 9.12
N ALA A 109 -25.86 4.69 8.25
CA ALA A 109 -26.11 4.86 6.83
C ALA A 109 -25.88 3.54 6.09
N PRO A 110 -26.62 3.28 4.99
CA PRO A 110 -26.30 2.18 4.09
C PRO A 110 -24.82 2.22 3.65
N PRO A 111 -24.16 1.06 3.44
CA PRO A 111 -22.75 1.00 3.02
C PRO A 111 -22.41 1.90 1.83
N THR A 112 -23.32 1.99 0.85
CA THR A 112 -23.19 2.78 -0.39
C THR A 112 -23.67 4.22 -0.26
N GLN A 113 -23.95 4.70 0.95
CA GLN A 113 -24.38 6.08 1.23
C GLN A 113 -23.62 6.70 2.40
N GLY A 114 -22.88 5.88 3.15
CA GLY A 114 -22.06 6.28 4.28
C GLY A 114 -20.91 7.20 3.90
N TYR A 115 -20.29 7.76 4.93
CA TYR A 115 -19.16 8.66 4.77
C TYR A 115 -17.98 8.04 4.00
N PRO A 116 -17.53 6.78 4.29
CA PRO A 116 -16.47 6.13 3.52
C PRO A 116 -16.73 6.10 2.00
N TYR A 117 -17.96 5.79 1.61
CA TYR A 117 -18.37 5.76 0.21
C TYR A 117 -18.26 7.14 -0.44
N LYS A 118 -18.75 8.18 0.24
CA LYS A 118 -18.68 9.57 -0.25
C LYS A 118 -17.23 10.08 -0.41
N GLN A 119 -16.30 9.66 0.45
CA GLN A 119 -14.88 10.01 0.30
C GLN A 119 -14.30 9.42 -0.98
N VAL A 120 -14.57 8.14 -1.25
CA VAL A 120 -14.14 7.49 -2.49
C VAL A 120 -14.75 8.19 -3.69
N LEU A 121 -16.05 8.52 -3.67
CA LEU A 121 -16.70 9.25 -4.76
C LEU A 121 -16.04 10.61 -5.04
N GLY A 122 -15.75 11.41 -4.01
CA GLY A 122 -15.14 12.73 -4.18
C GLY A 122 -13.76 12.68 -4.83
N ILE A 123 -12.95 11.69 -4.47
CA ILE A 123 -11.64 11.48 -5.09
C ILE A 123 -11.80 10.92 -6.51
N ALA A 124 -12.71 9.96 -6.69
CA ALA A 124 -12.98 9.31 -7.96
C ALA A 124 -13.47 10.29 -9.03
N ASP A 125 -14.32 11.25 -8.67
CA ASP A 125 -14.80 12.31 -9.57
C ASP A 125 -13.63 13.17 -10.08
N ALA A 126 -12.71 13.54 -9.17
CA ALA A 126 -11.53 14.34 -9.50
C ALA A 126 -10.55 13.62 -10.44
N VAL A 127 -10.51 12.28 -10.44
CA VAL A 127 -9.65 11.49 -11.34
C VAL A 127 -10.38 10.79 -12.50
N ARG A 128 -11.72 10.87 -12.54
CA ARG A 128 -12.62 10.29 -13.57
C ARG A 128 -12.43 8.78 -13.77
N VAL A 129 -12.69 8.02 -12.72
CA VAL A 129 -12.49 6.56 -12.69
C VAL A 129 -13.81 5.77 -12.77
N ASP A 130 -13.70 4.48 -13.11
CA ASP A 130 -14.81 3.52 -13.06
C ASP A 130 -14.91 2.90 -11.67
N LEU A 131 -16.13 2.87 -11.13
CA LEU A 131 -16.44 2.40 -9.78
C LEU A 131 -17.37 1.17 -9.74
N ARG A 132 -17.61 0.49 -10.86
CA ARG A 132 -18.52 -0.68 -10.91
C ARG A 132 -18.15 -1.73 -9.88
N TRP A 133 -16.90 -2.18 -9.85
CA TRP A 133 -16.44 -3.13 -8.83
C TRP A 133 -16.36 -2.53 -7.44
N PHE A 134 -16.00 -1.24 -7.32
CA PHE A 134 -15.98 -0.56 -6.02
C PHE A 134 -17.35 -0.61 -5.33
N ASN A 135 -18.44 -0.40 -6.07
CA ASN A 135 -19.78 -0.39 -5.51
C ASN A 135 -20.17 -1.74 -4.88
N GLU A 136 -19.85 -2.85 -5.56
CA GLU A 136 -20.10 -4.21 -5.07
C GLU A 136 -19.28 -4.54 -3.81
N LEU A 137 -17.99 -4.16 -3.80
CA LEU A 137 -17.13 -4.38 -2.63
C LEU A 137 -17.51 -3.47 -1.45
N ALA A 138 -17.88 -2.21 -1.71
CA ALA A 138 -18.35 -1.30 -0.68
C ALA A 138 -19.64 -1.81 -0.02
N ALA A 139 -20.59 -2.34 -0.81
CA ALA A 139 -21.80 -2.95 -0.30
C ALA A 139 -21.53 -4.17 0.62
N GLU A 140 -20.48 -4.94 0.34
CA GLU A 140 -20.12 -6.13 1.12
C GLU A 140 -19.35 -5.81 2.40
N PHE A 141 -18.39 -4.87 2.33
CA PHE A 141 -17.35 -4.69 3.35
C PHE A 141 -17.43 -3.41 4.17
N PHE A 142 -18.15 -2.38 3.74
CA PHE A 142 -18.31 -1.19 4.58
C PHE A 142 -19.31 -1.44 5.70
N LEU A 143 -18.95 -0.97 6.89
CA LEU A 143 -19.78 -1.07 8.07
C LEU A 143 -21.04 -0.20 7.91
N SER A 144 -22.16 -0.70 8.40
CA SER A 144 -23.49 -0.10 8.23
C SER A 144 -24.30 0.04 9.52
N SER A 145 -23.81 -0.55 10.63
CA SER A 145 -24.47 -0.52 11.93
C SER A 145 -23.51 -0.16 13.08
N GLU A 146 -24.03 0.43 14.15
CA GLU A 146 -23.26 0.69 15.38
C GLU A 146 -22.79 -0.62 16.03
N GLN A 147 -23.58 -1.68 15.91
CA GLN A 147 -23.26 -3.02 16.38
C GLN A 147 -22.02 -3.58 15.67
N GLU A 148 -21.93 -3.43 14.35
CA GLU A 148 -20.75 -3.84 13.59
C GLU A 148 -19.51 -3.04 13.98
N VAL A 149 -19.64 -1.73 14.17
CA VAL A 149 -18.54 -0.88 14.65
C VAL A 149 -18.08 -1.31 16.04
N ALA A 150 -19.00 -1.62 16.95
CA ALA A 150 -18.69 -2.10 18.28
C ALA A 150 -18.01 -3.48 18.25
N ALA A 151 -18.48 -4.39 17.39
CA ALA A 151 -17.89 -5.71 17.21
C ALA A 151 -16.44 -5.63 16.74
N VAL A 152 -16.15 -4.81 15.72
CA VAL A 152 -14.77 -4.58 15.25
C VAL A 152 -13.91 -4.01 16.37
N LYS A 153 -14.39 -2.98 17.09
CA LYS A 153 -13.65 -2.38 18.21
C LYS A 153 -13.31 -3.37 19.32
N ALA A 154 -14.23 -4.27 19.65
CA ALA A 154 -14.04 -5.27 20.70
C ALA A 154 -12.98 -6.31 20.35
N MET A 155 -12.68 -6.51 19.06
CA MET A 155 -11.67 -7.47 18.58
C MET A 155 -10.31 -6.82 18.28
N MET A 156 -10.15 -5.51 18.50
CA MET A 156 -8.89 -4.82 18.22
C MET A 156 -7.82 -5.12 19.29
N PRO A 157 -6.56 -5.36 18.89
CA PRO A 157 -5.44 -5.36 19.82
C PRO A 157 -5.33 -4.02 20.58
N PRO A 158 -4.87 -4.01 21.85
CA PRO A 158 -4.84 -2.80 22.69
C PRO A 158 -4.09 -1.60 22.09
N ASN A 159 -3.04 -1.83 21.31
CA ASN A 159 -2.18 -0.78 20.75
C ASN A 159 -2.53 -0.44 19.28
N LEU A 160 -3.54 -1.08 18.70
CA LEU A 160 -3.95 -0.81 17.33
C LEU A 160 -4.97 0.33 17.30
N ALA A 161 -4.64 1.41 16.59
CA ALA A 161 -5.49 2.59 16.47
C ALA A 161 -6.90 2.26 15.95
N ARG A 162 -6.92 1.45 14.90
CA ARG A 162 -8.13 0.89 14.28
C ARG A 162 -7.75 -0.22 13.32
N VAL A 163 -8.68 -1.13 13.07
CA VAL A 163 -8.63 -1.99 11.88
C VAL A 163 -9.10 -1.13 10.68
N PRO A 164 -8.29 -1.02 9.62
CA PRO A 164 -8.65 -0.25 8.44
C PRO A 164 -9.84 -0.90 7.73
N GLN A 165 -10.86 -0.12 7.41
CA GLN A 165 -11.92 -0.57 6.51
C GLN A 165 -11.44 -0.62 5.06
N TYR A 166 -10.69 0.42 4.66
CA TYR A 166 -10.24 0.59 3.30
C TYR A 166 -9.05 1.54 3.20
N TYR A 167 -8.35 1.43 2.08
CA TYR A 167 -7.32 2.38 1.67
C TYR A 167 -7.59 2.89 0.27
N ILE A 168 -7.07 4.07 -0.04
CA ILE A 168 -7.03 4.62 -1.39
C ILE A 168 -5.55 4.74 -1.80
N ALA A 169 -5.21 4.25 -2.99
CA ALA A 169 -3.89 4.45 -3.56
C ALA A 169 -3.97 5.09 -4.94
N LEU A 170 -2.98 5.92 -5.25
CA LEU A 170 -2.85 6.61 -6.52
C LEU A 170 -1.49 6.31 -7.14
N ASP A 171 -1.48 5.86 -8.39
CA ASP A 171 -0.28 5.83 -9.21
C ASP A 171 -0.17 7.13 -10.02
N LEU A 172 0.96 7.83 -9.89
CA LEU A 172 1.24 9.10 -10.55
C LEU A 172 2.08 8.85 -11.79
N ASN A 173 1.42 8.71 -12.94
CA ASN A 173 2.07 8.33 -14.19
C ASN A 173 1.86 9.40 -15.27
N GLY A 174 2.90 10.20 -15.49
CA GLY A 174 2.78 11.45 -16.24
C GLY A 174 1.72 12.36 -15.62
N GLY A 175 1.02 13.16 -16.41
CA GLY A 175 -0.12 13.96 -15.91
C GLY A 175 -1.35 13.18 -15.43
N ARG A 176 -1.36 11.83 -15.48
CA ARG A 176 -2.51 10.98 -15.11
C ARG A 176 -2.35 10.35 -13.73
N ARG A 177 -3.48 10.08 -13.09
CA ARG A 177 -3.58 9.43 -11.78
C ARG A 177 -4.42 8.17 -11.93
N GLN A 178 -3.87 7.01 -11.62
CA GLN A 178 -4.64 5.76 -11.59
C GLN A 178 -5.02 5.43 -10.16
N MET A 179 -6.32 5.34 -9.89
CA MET A 179 -6.82 5.06 -8.56
C MET A 179 -7.01 3.57 -8.32
N LYS A 180 -6.73 3.17 -7.08
CA LYS A 180 -7.01 1.85 -6.54
C LYS A 180 -7.69 2.02 -5.20
N VAL A 181 -8.59 1.10 -4.87
CA VAL A 181 -9.19 1.00 -3.55
C VAL A 181 -8.87 -0.37 -2.98
N TYR A 182 -8.55 -0.40 -1.69
CA TYR A 182 -8.28 -1.63 -0.96
C TYR A 182 -9.34 -1.81 0.12
N PHE A 183 -9.78 -3.03 0.38
CA PHE A 183 -10.75 -3.38 1.41
C PHE A 183 -10.18 -4.44 2.35
N CYS A 184 -10.60 -4.42 3.61
CA CYS A 184 -10.20 -5.41 4.61
C CYS A 184 -11.34 -6.41 4.88
N PRO A 185 -11.35 -7.59 4.24
CA PRO A 185 -12.40 -8.59 4.45
C PRO A 185 -12.42 -9.19 5.87
N LEU A 186 -11.36 -9.02 6.66
CA LEU A 186 -11.34 -9.42 8.07
C LEU A 186 -12.43 -8.74 8.89
N ILE A 187 -12.88 -7.55 8.46
CA ILE A 187 -13.99 -6.86 9.10
C ILE A 187 -15.28 -7.69 9.03
N LYS A 188 -15.53 -8.37 7.92
CA LYS A 188 -16.70 -9.25 7.79
C LYS A 188 -16.63 -10.43 8.75
N GLN A 189 -15.44 -10.97 8.94
CA GLN A 189 -15.19 -12.02 9.93
C GLN A 189 -15.44 -11.52 11.35
N MET A 190 -15.01 -10.31 11.69
CA MET A 190 -15.23 -9.71 13.01
C MET A 190 -16.70 -9.40 13.28
N THR A 191 -17.47 -9.02 12.25
CA THR A 191 -18.87 -8.61 12.43
C THR A 191 -19.89 -9.72 12.29
N THR A 192 -19.62 -10.72 11.45
CA THR A 192 -20.59 -11.78 11.11
C THR A 192 -20.09 -13.19 11.42
N GLY A 193 -18.81 -13.37 11.71
CA GLY A 193 -18.17 -14.69 11.82
C GLY A 193 -17.87 -15.37 10.48
N MET A 194 -18.30 -14.80 9.35
CA MET A 194 -18.01 -15.34 8.01
C MET A 194 -16.50 -15.34 7.73
N ASN A 195 -15.99 -16.43 7.15
CA ASN A 195 -14.58 -16.52 6.80
C ASN A 195 -14.22 -15.44 5.75
N SER A 196 -13.05 -14.81 5.89
CA SER A 196 -12.60 -13.74 4.98
C SER A 196 -12.46 -14.20 3.52
N ASP A 197 -12.04 -15.44 3.27
CA ASP A 197 -11.99 -16.00 1.93
C ASP A 197 -13.38 -16.23 1.34
N GLU A 198 -14.28 -16.77 2.15
CA GLU A 198 -15.66 -17.01 1.74
C GLU A 198 -16.35 -15.69 1.38
N ALA A 199 -16.26 -14.68 2.24
CA ALA A 199 -16.76 -13.34 1.97
C ALA A 199 -16.18 -12.76 0.68
N THR A 200 -14.87 -12.93 0.48
CA THR A 200 -14.17 -12.49 -0.73
C THR A 200 -14.69 -13.19 -1.98
N PHE A 201 -14.77 -14.52 -1.98
CA PHE A 201 -15.20 -15.29 -3.16
C PHE A 201 -16.67 -15.01 -3.48
N ASN A 202 -17.52 -14.84 -2.46
CA ASN A 202 -18.93 -14.50 -2.63
C ASN A 202 -19.12 -13.18 -3.38
N VAL A 203 -18.36 -12.13 -3.05
CA VAL A 203 -18.45 -10.85 -3.78
C VAL A 203 -17.84 -10.93 -5.17
N LEU A 204 -16.69 -11.61 -5.33
CA LEU A 204 -16.03 -11.71 -6.64
C LEU A 204 -16.81 -12.54 -7.66
N ASN A 205 -17.62 -13.50 -7.21
CA ASN A 205 -18.53 -14.25 -8.07
C ASN A 205 -19.71 -13.42 -8.61
N ARG A 206 -19.99 -12.26 -8.01
CA ARG A 206 -21.04 -11.32 -8.48
C ARG A 206 -20.50 -10.25 -9.43
N LEU A 207 -19.18 -10.10 -9.52
CA LEU A 207 -18.58 -9.09 -10.39
C LEU A 207 -18.69 -9.49 -11.86
N ASP A 208 -18.95 -8.49 -12.69
CA ASP A 208 -18.95 -8.62 -14.15
C ASP A 208 -17.87 -7.70 -14.75
N PRO A 209 -17.06 -8.18 -15.71
CA PRO A 209 -16.81 -9.59 -16.04
C PRO A 209 -16.23 -10.39 -14.86
N GLY A 210 -16.56 -11.68 -14.80
CA GLY A 210 -16.22 -12.56 -13.68
C GLY A 210 -14.81 -13.17 -13.72
N PHE A 211 -14.44 -13.85 -12.63
CA PHE A 211 -13.08 -14.37 -12.36
C PHE A 211 -13.05 -15.89 -12.13
N ALA A 212 -13.94 -16.65 -12.77
CA ALA A 212 -14.16 -18.06 -12.44
C ALA A 212 -12.89 -18.92 -12.50
N ALA A 213 -12.15 -18.88 -13.61
CA ALA A 213 -10.93 -19.68 -13.77
C ALA A 213 -9.82 -19.34 -12.76
N PRO A 214 -9.40 -18.07 -12.58
CA PRO A 214 -8.31 -17.74 -11.68
C PRO A 214 -8.71 -17.86 -10.19
N LEU A 215 -9.99 -17.67 -9.85
CA LEU A 215 -10.49 -17.95 -8.49
C LEU A 215 -10.50 -19.45 -8.20
N LYS A 216 -10.90 -20.29 -9.16
CA LYS A 216 -10.81 -21.74 -9.02
C LYS A 216 -9.36 -22.17 -8.80
N ALA A 217 -8.42 -21.67 -9.60
CA ALA A 217 -7.00 -21.98 -9.44
C ALA A 217 -6.47 -21.58 -8.05
N LYS A 218 -6.88 -20.41 -7.54
CA LYS A 218 -6.51 -19.96 -6.19
C LYS A 218 -7.12 -20.84 -5.10
N GLY A 219 -8.40 -21.22 -5.23
CA GLY A 219 -9.09 -22.11 -4.31
C GLY A 219 -8.46 -23.51 -4.27
N ASP A 220 -8.19 -24.10 -5.45
CA ASP A 220 -7.52 -25.39 -5.58
C ASP A 220 -6.11 -25.37 -4.95
N PHE A 221 -5.35 -24.29 -5.14
CA PHE A 221 -4.03 -24.13 -4.52
C PHE A 221 -4.14 -24.01 -3.00
N ARG A 222 -5.10 -23.21 -2.50
CA ARG A 222 -5.33 -23.05 -1.06
C ARG A 222 -5.67 -24.38 -0.38
N ALA A 223 -6.49 -25.22 -1.02
CA ALA A 223 -6.84 -26.53 -0.48
C ALA A 223 -5.65 -27.47 -0.30
N THR A 224 -4.52 -27.21 -0.99
CA THR A 224 -3.28 -28.00 -0.89
C THR A 224 -2.23 -27.38 0.02
N CYS A 225 -2.47 -26.18 0.56
CA CYS A 225 -1.49 -25.46 1.38
C CYS A 225 -1.77 -25.70 2.88
N PRO A 226 -0.77 -26.09 3.69
CA PRO A 226 -0.97 -26.36 5.11
C PRO A 226 -1.13 -25.08 5.97
N GLU A 227 -0.70 -23.92 5.46
CA GLU A 227 -0.79 -22.64 6.18
C GLU A 227 -2.14 -21.94 5.94
N PRO A 228 -2.71 -21.27 6.96
CA PRO A 228 -3.92 -20.49 6.78
C PRO A 228 -3.63 -19.24 5.95
N LEU A 229 -3.87 -19.30 4.65
CA LEU A 229 -3.66 -18.19 3.71
C LEU A 229 -4.78 -17.14 3.73
N ALA A 230 -5.39 -16.83 4.89
CA ALA A 230 -6.56 -15.93 4.95
C ALA A 230 -6.38 -14.68 4.09
N ILE A 231 -7.38 -14.35 3.26
CA ILE A 231 -7.33 -13.12 2.47
C ILE A 231 -7.46 -11.96 3.46
N GLN A 232 -6.38 -11.20 3.62
CA GLN A 232 -6.29 -10.10 4.58
C GLN A 232 -6.71 -8.77 3.96
N MET A 233 -6.56 -8.62 2.64
CA MET A 233 -6.89 -7.40 1.92
C MET A 233 -7.26 -7.70 0.47
N ILE A 234 -8.17 -6.91 -0.10
CA ILE A 234 -8.59 -6.98 -1.50
C ILE A 234 -8.31 -5.62 -2.14
N GLY A 235 -7.43 -5.55 -3.13
CA GLY A 235 -7.19 -4.35 -3.93
C GLY A 235 -7.90 -4.40 -5.27
N ILE A 236 -8.55 -3.33 -5.69
CA ILE A 236 -9.15 -3.19 -7.02
C ILE A 236 -8.50 -2.03 -7.78
N ASP A 237 -8.26 -2.22 -9.08
CA ASP A 237 -7.96 -1.10 -9.98
C ASP A 237 -9.28 -0.40 -10.35
N CYS A 238 -9.42 0.91 -10.08
CA CYS A 238 -10.63 1.68 -10.40
C CYS A 238 -10.59 2.13 -11.87
N VAL A 239 -10.67 1.17 -12.77
CA VAL A 239 -10.78 1.39 -14.22
C VAL A 239 -11.82 0.45 -14.77
N ALA A 240 -12.33 0.73 -15.97
CA ALA A 240 -13.27 -0.15 -16.64
C ALA A 240 -12.66 -1.56 -16.72
N PRO A 241 -13.38 -2.63 -16.32
CA PRO A 241 -12.85 -4.00 -16.40
C PRO A 241 -12.31 -4.38 -17.77
N GLU A 242 -12.95 -3.88 -18.82
CA GLU A 242 -12.58 -4.09 -20.22
C GLU A 242 -11.22 -3.46 -20.57
N ALA A 243 -10.74 -2.50 -19.76
CA ALA A 243 -9.41 -1.90 -19.87
C ALA A 243 -8.30 -2.74 -19.19
N GLY A 244 -8.61 -3.97 -18.74
CA GLY A 244 -7.67 -4.86 -18.07
C GLY A 244 -7.55 -4.60 -16.57
N ALA A 245 -8.66 -4.24 -15.92
CA ALA A 245 -8.69 -4.05 -14.47
C ALA A 245 -8.39 -5.37 -13.73
N ARG A 246 -7.81 -5.24 -12.53
CA ARG A 246 -7.40 -6.38 -11.69
C ARG A 246 -8.05 -6.31 -10.32
N VAL A 247 -8.30 -7.50 -9.77
CA VAL A 247 -8.51 -7.68 -8.34
C VAL A 247 -7.27 -8.35 -7.75
N LYS A 248 -6.79 -7.86 -6.62
CA LYS A 248 -5.56 -8.29 -5.96
C LYS A 248 -5.93 -8.85 -4.60
N LEU A 249 -5.74 -10.15 -4.42
CA LEU A 249 -6.01 -10.82 -3.15
C LEU A 249 -4.71 -10.89 -2.38
N TYR A 250 -4.65 -10.32 -1.19
CA TYR A 250 -3.45 -10.32 -0.37
C TYR A 250 -3.56 -11.41 0.70
N THR A 251 -2.64 -12.36 0.68
CA THR A 251 -2.50 -13.40 1.70
C THR A 251 -1.11 -13.32 2.30
N ARG A 252 -0.90 -13.99 3.44
CA ARG A 252 0.37 -14.01 4.14
C ARG A 252 0.77 -15.44 4.50
N THR A 253 2.06 -15.70 4.49
CA THR A 253 2.68 -16.91 5.07
C THR A 253 3.62 -16.52 6.18
N GLU A 254 3.80 -17.38 7.17
CA GLU A 254 4.78 -17.13 8.24
C GLU A 254 6.21 -17.36 7.76
N SER A 255 6.40 -18.37 6.91
CA SER A 255 7.71 -18.75 6.37
C SER A 255 8.23 -17.75 5.34
N ASN A 256 9.50 -17.34 5.50
CA ASN A 256 10.28 -16.61 4.48
C ASN A 256 11.36 -17.49 3.83
N ALA A 257 11.32 -18.80 4.07
CA ALA A 257 12.18 -19.76 3.41
C ALA A 257 11.98 -19.70 1.89
N TRP A 258 13.07 -19.85 1.13
CA TRP A 258 13.04 -19.78 -0.32
C TRP A 258 12.11 -20.84 -0.95
N ASP A 259 12.04 -22.03 -0.35
CA ASP A 259 11.09 -23.08 -0.75
C ASP A 259 9.63 -22.63 -0.68
N ASN A 260 9.28 -21.86 0.35
CA ASN A 260 7.95 -21.30 0.49
C ASN A 260 7.65 -20.29 -0.64
N ILE A 261 8.62 -19.44 -0.99
CA ILE A 261 8.49 -18.46 -2.06
C ILE A 261 8.26 -19.14 -3.41
N ARG A 262 9.09 -20.14 -3.73
CA ARG A 262 8.96 -20.94 -4.97
C ARG A 262 7.59 -21.61 -5.04
N HIS A 263 7.14 -22.21 -3.94
CA HIS A 263 5.85 -22.88 -3.88
C HIS A 263 4.69 -21.93 -4.19
N HIS A 264 4.70 -20.73 -3.61
CA HIS A 264 3.62 -19.75 -3.79
C HIS A 264 3.63 -19.08 -5.17
N VAL A 265 4.80 -18.67 -5.65
CA VAL A 265 4.95 -18.04 -6.98
C VAL A 265 4.55 -18.99 -8.11
N THR A 266 4.80 -20.29 -7.95
CA THR A 266 4.43 -21.33 -8.92
C THR A 266 3.03 -21.92 -8.72
N LEU A 267 2.27 -21.46 -7.72
CA LEU A 267 0.97 -22.05 -7.35
C LEU A 267 1.07 -23.56 -7.09
N GLY A 268 2.13 -23.99 -6.41
CA GLY A 268 2.45 -25.40 -6.16
C GLY A 268 2.81 -26.15 -7.45
N GLY A 269 3.55 -25.50 -8.36
CA GLY A 269 3.96 -26.07 -9.65
C GLY A 269 2.94 -25.95 -10.78
N ARG A 270 1.73 -25.42 -10.54
CA ARG A 270 0.73 -25.17 -11.60
C ARG A 270 1.18 -24.12 -12.63
N ARG A 271 2.09 -23.23 -12.23
CA ARG A 271 2.76 -22.27 -13.11
C ARG A 271 4.25 -22.59 -13.17
N ASN A 272 4.73 -22.96 -14.34
CA ASN A 272 6.13 -23.36 -14.59
C ASN A 272 6.67 -22.84 -15.93
N ASP A 273 6.03 -21.80 -16.49
CA ASP A 273 6.48 -21.20 -17.74
C ASP A 273 7.84 -20.50 -17.59
N GLU A 274 8.56 -20.34 -18.70
CA GLU A 274 9.90 -19.75 -18.74
C GLU A 274 9.96 -18.36 -18.10
N THR A 275 8.92 -17.53 -18.27
CA THR A 275 8.89 -16.19 -17.66
C THR A 275 8.86 -16.28 -16.14
N THR A 276 8.06 -17.19 -15.59
CA THR A 276 7.97 -17.41 -14.14
C THR A 276 9.27 -17.96 -13.56
N LEU A 277 9.87 -18.97 -14.20
CA LEU A 277 11.11 -19.56 -13.72
C LEU A 277 12.27 -18.57 -13.75
N LYS A 278 12.35 -17.74 -14.80
CA LYS A 278 13.31 -16.64 -14.87
C LYS A 278 13.08 -15.58 -13.80
N GLY A 279 11.82 -15.23 -13.53
CA GLY A 279 11.48 -14.34 -12.42
C GLY A 279 11.91 -14.88 -11.05
N LEU A 280 11.81 -16.20 -10.84
CA LEU A 280 12.28 -16.86 -9.62
C LEU A 280 13.80 -16.89 -9.50
N GLU A 281 14.52 -17.12 -10.59
CA GLU A 281 15.98 -17.01 -10.63
C GLU A 281 16.42 -15.62 -10.17
N ILE A 282 15.85 -14.58 -10.77
CA ILE A 282 16.15 -13.17 -10.44
C ILE A 282 15.79 -12.85 -8.98
N LEU A 283 14.62 -13.29 -8.50
CA LEU A 283 14.22 -13.06 -7.12
C LEU A 283 15.15 -13.80 -6.13
N GLY A 284 15.62 -14.99 -6.50
CA GLY A 284 16.54 -15.78 -5.69
C GLY A 284 17.90 -15.11 -5.52
N GLU A 285 18.42 -14.49 -6.58
CA GLU A 285 19.69 -13.74 -6.55
C GLU A 285 19.68 -12.53 -5.60
N ILE A 286 18.49 -12.00 -5.30
CA ILE A 286 18.32 -10.84 -4.42
C ILE A 286 17.72 -11.19 -3.06
N TRP A 287 17.25 -12.43 -2.85
CA TRP A 287 16.44 -12.79 -1.68
C TRP A 287 17.15 -12.49 -0.36
N ASN A 288 18.40 -12.91 -0.24
CA ASN A 288 19.20 -12.71 0.97
C ASN A 288 19.50 -11.23 1.25
N LEU A 289 19.54 -10.37 0.22
CA LEU A 289 19.65 -8.91 0.41
C LEU A 289 18.37 -8.33 1.03
N LEU A 290 17.20 -8.82 0.62
CA LEU A 290 15.91 -8.40 1.16
C LEU A 290 15.73 -8.83 2.62
N LEU A 291 16.47 -9.86 3.04
CA LEU A 291 16.52 -10.32 4.42
C LEU A 291 17.69 -9.73 5.22
N ASP A 292 18.51 -8.83 4.67
CA ASP A 292 19.73 -8.29 5.32
C ASP A 292 20.72 -9.39 5.76
N GLU A 293 20.92 -10.39 4.89
CA GLU A 293 21.86 -11.50 5.05
C GLU A 293 22.73 -11.72 3.79
N PRO A 294 23.41 -10.68 3.26
CA PRO A 294 24.11 -10.74 1.96
C PRO A 294 25.12 -11.89 1.81
N GLU A 295 25.73 -12.31 2.91
CA GLU A 295 26.78 -13.34 2.95
C GLU A 295 26.24 -14.74 3.27
N ALA A 296 24.92 -14.90 3.47
CA ALA A 296 24.37 -16.20 3.83
C ALA A 296 24.40 -17.17 2.63
N THR A 297 24.97 -18.35 2.84
CA THR A 297 24.76 -19.51 1.97
C THR A 297 23.48 -20.19 2.42
N ALA A 298 22.38 -19.96 1.70
CA ALA A 298 21.05 -20.35 2.18
C ALA A 298 20.78 -21.85 2.02
N ASP A 299 20.43 -22.50 3.13
CA ASP A 299 19.50 -23.63 3.10
C ASP A 299 18.13 -23.07 2.70
N SER A 300 17.59 -23.53 1.56
CA SER A 300 16.34 -22.98 1.01
C SER A 300 15.12 -23.25 1.87
N SER A 301 15.22 -24.15 2.84
CA SER A 301 14.13 -24.57 3.72
C SER A 301 14.04 -23.77 5.01
N VAL A 302 15.08 -22.99 5.35
CA VAL A 302 15.17 -22.27 6.63
C VAL A 302 14.64 -20.85 6.49
N SER A 303 13.80 -20.43 7.45
CA SER A 303 13.35 -19.04 7.57
C SER A 303 14.26 -18.24 8.50
N LYS A 304 14.48 -16.97 8.15
CA LYS A 304 15.05 -15.97 9.05
C LYS A 304 14.01 -15.55 10.10
N SER A 305 14.44 -15.40 11.35
CA SER A 305 13.59 -14.83 12.41
C SER A 305 13.23 -13.37 12.14
N VAL A 306 11.99 -12.99 12.46
CA VAL A 306 11.55 -11.59 12.41
C VAL A 306 12.11 -10.79 13.59
N ASN A 307 12.31 -9.48 13.40
CA ASN A 307 12.80 -8.55 14.40
C ASN A 307 11.76 -8.31 15.51
N ASP A 308 10.48 -8.18 15.15
CA ASP A 308 9.38 -7.99 16.08
C ASP A 308 8.27 -9.02 15.82
N PRO A 309 8.28 -10.16 16.53
CA PRO A 309 7.25 -11.18 16.40
C PRO A 309 5.89 -10.77 17.00
N THR A 310 5.83 -9.68 17.77
CA THR A 310 4.57 -9.22 18.39
C THR A 310 3.70 -8.41 17.42
N ASN A 311 4.30 -7.86 16.36
CA ASN A 311 3.58 -7.11 15.32
C ASN A 311 3.04 -8.05 14.22
N ILE A 312 2.01 -8.83 14.58
CA ILE A 312 1.39 -9.86 13.73
C ILE A 312 0.88 -9.36 12.38
N TRP A 313 0.63 -8.05 12.23
CA TRP A 313 0.13 -7.44 11.00
C TRP A 313 1.20 -7.31 9.91
N HIS A 314 2.46 -7.52 10.27
CA HIS A 314 3.60 -7.22 9.41
C HIS A 314 4.66 -8.33 9.38
N THR A 315 4.47 -9.45 10.09
CA THR A 315 5.40 -10.60 10.06
C THR A 315 5.26 -11.45 8.79
N GLY A 316 6.25 -12.27 8.46
CA GLY A 316 6.15 -13.21 7.33
C GLY A 316 6.18 -12.55 5.94
N ILE A 317 5.73 -13.28 4.92
CA ILE A 317 5.76 -12.84 3.51
C ILE A 317 4.34 -12.67 2.98
N ILE A 318 4.10 -11.57 2.27
CA ILE A 318 2.79 -11.26 1.69
C ILE A 318 2.80 -11.60 0.20
N TYR A 319 1.74 -12.27 -0.26
CA TYR A 319 1.51 -12.56 -1.68
C TYR A 319 0.27 -11.83 -2.16
N SER A 320 0.42 -11.06 -3.24
CA SER A 320 -0.71 -10.51 -3.99
C SER A 320 -1.02 -11.43 -5.17
N TRP A 321 -2.16 -12.10 -5.11
CA TRP A 321 -2.72 -12.90 -6.21
C TRP A 321 -3.57 -11.96 -7.07
N GLU A 322 -3.03 -11.52 -8.20
CA GLU A 322 -3.71 -10.59 -9.11
C GLU A 322 -4.54 -11.39 -10.13
N VAL A 323 -5.87 -11.42 -9.93
CA VAL A 323 -6.83 -12.06 -10.83
C VAL A 323 -7.32 -11.08 -11.90
N GLN A 324 -7.54 -11.60 -13.11
CA GLN A 324 -8.09 -10.87 -14.24
C GLN A 324 -9.13 -11.76 -14.94
N PRO A 325 -10.22 -11.20 -15.47
CA PRO A 325 -11.27 -11.98 -16.13
C PRO A 325 -10.76 -12.86 -17.29
N SER A 326 -9.77 -12.36 -18.03
CA SER A 326 -9.23 -13.03 -19.21
C SER A 326 -8.03 -13.95 -18.94
N LYS A 327 -7.76 -14.31 -17.67
CA LYS A 327 -6.60 -15.12 -17.30
C LYS A 327 -7.00 -16.37 -16.54
N ASP A 328 -6.42 -17.52 -16.90
CA ASP A 328 -6.69 -18.79 -16.21
C ASP A 328 -6.03 -18.87 -14.83
N LEU A 329 -4.88 -18.22 -14.65
CA LEU A 329 -4.10 -18.24 -13.41
C LEU A 329 -3.85 -16.81 -12.89
N PRO A 330 -3.96 -16.57 -11.57
CA PRO A 330 -3.61 -15.27 -10.97
C PRO A 330 -2.12 -14.99 -11.11
N ASP A 331 -1.72 -13.79 -11.52
CA ASP A 331 -0.31 -13.38 -11.39
C ASP A 331 0.06 -13.29 -9.90
N VAL A 332 1.30 -13.62 -9.53
CA VAL A 332 1.75 -13.55 -8.14
C VAL A 332 2.82 -12.47 -7.99
N LYS A 333 2.62 -11.59 -7.01
CA LYS A 333 3.62 -10.59 -6.59
C LYS A 333 3.97 -10.83 -5.12
N VAL A 334 5.26 -10.84 -4.83
CA VAL A 334 5.81 -11.09 -3.49
C VAL A 334 6.07 -9.75 -2.82
N TYR A 335 5.73 -9.59 -1.55
CA TYR A 335 6.07 -8.42 -0.74
C TYR A 335 6.82 -8.87 0.52
N VAL A 336 7.98 -8.27 0.74
CA VAL A 336 8.85 -8.50 1.90
C VAL A 336 8.74 -7.30 2.84
N PRO A 337 8.29 -7.47 4.09
CA PRO A 337 8.31 -6.42 5.11
C PRO A 337 9.75 -6.17 5.57
N LEU A 338 10.46 -5.25 4.90
CA LEU A 338 11.91 -5.05 5.06
C LEU A 338 12.32 -4.76 6.50
N TRP A 339 11.50 -4.01 7.23
CA TRP A 339 11.77 -3.64 8.63
C TRP A 339 11.77 -4.84 9.59
N GLN A 340 11.08 -5.93 9.25
CA GLN A 340 11.07 -7.15 10.05
C GLN A 340 12.35 -7.96 9.90
N TYR A 341 13.18 -7.69 8.90
CA TYR A 341 14.35 -8.51 8.62
C TYR A 341 15.66 -7.71 8.61
N SER A 342 15.57 -6.39 8.51
CA SER A 342 16.74 -5.53 8.38
C SER A 342 17.09 -4.83 9.69
N ARG A 343 18.38 -4.61 9.92
CA ARG A 343 18.85 -3.98 11.17
C ARG A 343 18.70 -2.46 11.22
N SER A 344 18.63 -1.77 10.06
CA SER A 344 18.51 -0.31 10.02
C SER A 344 18.05 0.23 8.67
N ASN A 345 17.63 1.50 8.63
CA ASN A 345 17.35 2.23 7.38
C ASN A 345 18.56 2.27 6.44
N ARG A 346 19.77 2.44 6.98
CA ARG A 346 21.01 2.46 6.18
C ARG A 346 21.24 1.11 5.50
N ALA A 347 21.09 0.01 6.25
CA ALA A 347 21.25 -1.34 5.71
C ALA A 347 20.25 -1.61 4.59
N ILE A 348 18.97 -1.24 4.80
CA ILE A 348 17.95 -1.36 3.76
C ILE A 348 18.32 -0.58 2.50
N ALA A 349 18.66 0.71 2.63
CA ALA A 349 19.00 1.53 1.48
C ALA A 349 20.20 0.97 0.69
N GLY A 350 21.24 0.50 1.39
CA GLY A 350 22.40 -0.13 0.76
C GLY A 350 22.07 -1.46 0.08
N ASN A 351 21.30 -2.33 0.72
CA ASN A 351 20.86 -3.59 0.13
C ASN A 351 19.97 -3.34 -1.10
N LEU A 352 19.11 -2.32 -1.09
CA LEU A 352 18.30 -1.95 -2.26
C LEU A 352 19.15 -1.41 -3.42
N GLU A 353 20.18 -0.62 -3.15
CA GLU A 353 21.14 -0.21 -4.20
C GLU A 353 21.84 -1.42 -4.82
N GLU A 354 22.26 -2.38 -4.00
CA GLU A 354 22.82 -3.64 -4.47
C GLU A 354 21.83 -4.45 -5.33
N VAL A 355 20.56 -4.53 -4.92
CA VAL A 355 19.48 -5.14 -5.69
C VAL A 355 19.35 -4.47 -7.06
N PHE A 356 19.30 -3.13 -7.11
CA PHE A 356 19.18 -2.39 -8.37
C PHE A 356 20.43 -2.55 -9.25
N ARG A 357 21.62 -2.65 -8.64
CA ARG A 357 22.87 -2.91 -9.35
C ARG A 357 22.86 -4.29 -10.01
N LYS A 358 22.35 -5.32 -9.32
CA LYS A 358 22.16 -6.67 -9.90
C LYS A 358 21.17 -6.66 -11.08
N GLN A 359 20.16 -5.79 -11.06
CA GLN A 359 19.26 -5.58 -12.21
C GLN A 359 19.87 -4.73 -13.33
N GLY A 360 21.08 -4.20 -13.17
CA GLY A 360 21.70 -3.28 -14.13
C GLY A 360 21.05 -1.89 -14.18
N TRP A 361 20.31 -1.50 -13.13
CA TRP A 361 19.62 -0.21 -13.07
C TRP A 361 20.51 0.89 -12.49
N SER A 362 20.42 2.10 -13.05
CA SER A 362 21.17 3.27 -12.56
C SER A 362 20.85 3.66 -11.11
N TRP A 363 19.76 3.15 -10.55
CA TRP A 363 19.39 3.35 -9.14
C TRP A 363 20.38 2.68 -8.18
N GLY A 364 21.12 1.67 -8.63
CA GLY A 364 22.17 1.02 -7.85
C GLY A 364 23.53 1.69 -7.93
N THR A 365 23.64 2.84 -8.62
CA THR A 365 24.89 3.59 -8.74
C THR A 365 25.12 4.45 -7.49
N ASP A 366 26.17 4.14 -6.72
CA ASP A 366 26.82 4.95 -5.68
C ASP A 366 25.93 6.01 -5.00
N GLY A 367 24.98 5.57 -4.17
CA GLY A 367 24.16 6.47 -3.35
C GLY A 367 23.01 7.14 -4.10
N THR A 368 22.74 6.83 -5.37
CA THR A 368 21.65 7.45 -6.16
C THR A 368 20.30 7.21 -5.52
N TYR A 369 20.00 5.97 -5.14
CA TYR A 369 18.74 5.65 -4.47
C TYR A 369 18.70 6.25 -3.07
N ARG A 370 19.77 6.10 -2.28
CA ARG A 370 19.87 6.69 -0.94
C ARG A 370 19.63 8.20 -0.97
N LYS A 371 20.28 8.91 -1.90
CA LYS A 371 20.10 10.36 -2.09
C LYS A 371 18.64 10.69 -2.42
N SER A 372 17.98 9.90 -3.27
CA SER A 372 16.56 10.13 -3.55
C SER A 372 15.69 10.01 -2.30
N VAL A 373 16.01 9.08 -1.39
CA VAL A 373 15.31 8.92 -0.11
C VAL A 373 15.61 10.08 0.85
N VAL A 374 16.87 10.54 0.91
CA VAL A 374 17.26 11.72 1.72
C VAL A 374 16.58 12.98 1.20
N ASP A 375 16.67 13.22 -0.10
CA ASP A 375 16.00 14.32 -0.78
C ASP A 375 14.50 14.27 -0.54
N ALA A 376 13.95 13.08 -0.26
CA ALA A 376 12.55 12.81 -0.01
C ALA A 376 12.08 12.87 1.44
N PHE A 377 12.87 12.46 2.41
CA PHE A 377 12.40 12.24 3.78
C PHE A 377 13.41 12.71 4.84
N GLY A 378 14.52 13.34 4.39
CA GLY A 378 15.62 13.77 5.23
C GLY A 378 16.61 12.65 5.57
N GLU A 379 17.72 13.02 6.19
CA GLU A 379 18.82 12.11 6.53
C GLU A 379 18.41 10.98 7.48
N GLY A 380 17.41 11.21 8.33
CA GLY A 380 16.89 10.21 9.27
C GLY A 380 16.39 8.95 8.55
N ALA A 381 15.81 9.10 7.36
CA ALA A 381 15.26 7.98 6.58
C ALA A 381 16.31 7.01 6.02
N VAL A 382 17.60 7.31 6.16
CA VAL A 382 18.72 6.45 5.74
C VAL A 382 19.82 6.33 6.79
N SER A 383 19.51 6.71 8.04
CA SER A 383 20.45 6.72 9.16
C SER A 383 20.23 5.55 10.11
N ASP A 384 21.32 5.11 10.75
CA ASP A 384 21.24 4.15 11.86
C ASP A 384 20.69 4.82 13.12
N GLY A 385 20.14 4.04 14.04
CA GLY A 385 19.61 4.53 15.32
C GLY A 385 18.31 5.34 15.19
N THR A 386 17.71 5.40 14.01
CA THR A 386 16.38 5.97 13.77
C THR A 386 15.36 4.85 13.58
N PRO A 387 14.07 5.08 13.87
CA PRO A 387 13.02 4.13 13.51
C PRO A 387 13.04 3.83 12.01
N ILE A 388 12.93 2.55 11.66
CA ILE A 388 12.93 2.14 10.26
C ILE A 388 11.70 2.75 9.57
N VAL A 389 11.88 3.40 8.42
CA VAL A 389 10.76 4.01 7.66
C VAL A 389 10.37 3.19 6.43
N PHE A 390 11.26 2.31 5.97
CA PHE A 390 10.95 1.36 4.90
C PHE A 390 9.96 0.34 5.44
N THR A 391 8.83 0.19 4.77
CA THR A 391 7.80 -0.76 5.17
C THR A 391 7.99 -2.08 4.44
N HIS A 392 7.82 -2.06 3.12
CA HIS A 392 7.86 -3.22 2.26
C HIS A 392 8.75 -3.01 1.05
N LEU A 393 9.15 -4.12 0.43
CA LEU A 393 9.51 -4.18 -0.99
C LEU A 393 8.59 -5.16 -1.68
N SER A 394 8.06 -4.82 -2.85
CA SER A 394 7.35 -5.79 -3.69
C SER A 394 8.13 -6.14 -4.94
N PHE A 395 8.14 -7.41 -5.31
CA PHE A 395 8.74 -7.94 -6.52
C PHE A 395 7.69 -8.66 -7.37
N SER A 396 7.69 -8.37 -8.68
CA SER A 396 6.99 -9.17 -9.68
C SER A 396 7.79 -9.18 -10.98
N PHE A 397 7.65 -10.25 -11.76
CA PHE A 397 8.29 -10.39 -13.05
C PHE A 397 7.26 -10.73 -14.12
N SER A 398 7.47 -10.22 -15.34
CA SER A 398 6.61 -10.51 -16.48
C SER A 398 7.43 -10.51 -17.77
N LYS A 399 6.77 -10.72 -18.91
CA LYS A 399 7.40 -10.56 -20.23
C LYS A 399 7.99 -9.16 -20.48
N LYS A 400 7.58 -8.16 -19.69
CA LYS A 400 8.12 -6.79 -19.73
C LYS A 400 9.33 -6.58 -18.82
N GLY A 401 9.80 -7.63 -18.15
CA GLY A 401 10.93 -7.59 -17.22
C GLY A 401 10.53 -7.52 -15.75
N THR A 402 11.51 -7.16 -14.93
CA THR A 402 11.45 -7.03 -13.49
C THR A 402 10.71 -5.76 -13.09
N TYR A 403 9.85 -5.86 -12.07
CA TYR A 403 9.20 -4.73 -11.40
C TYR A 403 9.48 -4.82 -9.90
N ILE A 404 10.16 -3.81 -9.37
CA ILE A 404 10.46 -3.67 -7.95
C ILE A 404 9.82 -2.40 -7.42
N SER A 405 9.20 -2.50 -6.26
CA SER A 405 8.61 -1.35 -5.58
C SER A 405 9.14 -1.23 -4.18
N SER A 406 9.66 -0.07 -3.80
CA SER A 406 10.01 0.22 -2.40
C SER A 406 8.96 1.14 -1.78
N TYR A 407 8.54 0.81 -0.56
CA TYR A 407 7.49 1.48 0.19
C TYR A 407 8.09 2.09 1.47
N LEU A 408 7.70 3.33 1.78
CA LEU A 408 8.20 4.10 2.91
C LEU A 408 7.05 4.83 3.61
N ALA A 409 7.00 4.74 4.94
CA ALA A 409 6.06 5.43 5.81
C ALA A 409 6.83 6.15 6.93
N PRO A 410 7.36 7.36 6.68
CA PRO A 410 8.00 8.13 7.74
C PRO A 410 6.98 8.54 8.82
N PRO A 411 7.38 8.68 10.09
CA PRO A 411 6.48 9.12 11.15
C PRO A 411 5.98 10.54 10.89
N CYS A 412 4.69 10.78 11.18
CA CYS A 412 4.03 12.08 10.97
C CYS A 412 4.22 13.07 12.15
N VAL A 413 5.01 12.70 13.17
CA VAL A 413 5.27 13.52 14.36
C VAL A 413 6.63 14.20 14.18
N THR A 414 6.65 15.53 14.34
CA THR A 414 7.90 16.30 14.46
C THR A 414 8.35 16.21 15.91
N THR A 415 9.56 15.72 16.14
CA THR A 415 10.27 15.90 17.41
C THR A 415 10.60 17.36 17.65
#